data_AF-A0A815H5W8-F1
#
_entry.id   AF-A0A815H5W8-F1
#
_cell.length_a   1.000
_cell.length_b   1.000
_cell.length_c   1.000
_cell.angle_alpha   90.00
_cell.angle_beta   90.00
_cell.angle_gamma   90.00
#
_symmetry.space_group_name_H-M   'P 1'
#
loop_
_entity.id
_entity.type
_entity.pdbx_description
1 polymer ?
#
loop_
_entity_poly.entity_id
_entity_poly.type
_entity_poly.pdbx_seq_one_letter_code
_entity_poly.pdbx_strand_id
1 'polypeptide(L)'
;MILHPYRNQIYSDLVRQHNVNNLFHDPEFPHNKSSLYYTPGFNRTLDNVTWKRPYEICSNPQFIVKEANRLDLDQGLLGNCWFISAVSMITQNGTIFERVCPLDQTYDKQYYAGIFHFRFWQFGRWVDVVVDDYLPTINNRLIFCQNIKEPNEFWAALLEKAYAKLSYSYEGTDAGQTTDALIDMTGGIEESFNTKDIKDKDQFWQTIGTALKHVAMIGCSISPDPNEREAKMANGLVKGHAYAVTAAVRVKLTNGEIVQMIRCRNPWGNEVEWKGAWNDEDKIHWNTVDSYTREQLHYKNQADGEFWMLYSDWLKYFEQVQICNLSPDSFEGQLTIQQGKNINWHEMQFDGVWIKGQTAGGCGQPNIESFFTNPQYLINVTKPDIEHSDGLSTVICSCLQKYIRQKRQQTGGQQAEEYINLRLYRIKDSIDVSQITQDYRFYPKDLERQGDTGPYINKREVTGRFRVKSGNYLLIPSTYEQDREGQFLIRIFTEGESTGKSLNTEYPDIIPPSPIMRKEKYEFHDGKNQDQKFTIMQWYDKLPERQRKLLKYGGYATVSVGFLCCLGYCCKKYCCKKKHENSQSSSTKNHNKNYNKF
;
A
#
# COMPACT_ATOMS: atom_id res chain seq x y z
N MET A 1 -1.78 -16.26 10.02
CA MET A 1 -2.20 -15.12 9.19
C MET A 1 -2.90 -15.65 7.96
N ILE A 2 -3.97 -15.01 7.48
CA ILE A 2 -4.73 -15.50 6.33
C ILE A 2 -4.20 -14.80 5.07
N LEU A 3 -3.60 -15.57 4.16
CA LEU A 3 -3.19 -15.11 2.85
C LEU A 3 -4.33 -15.37 1.86
N HIS A 4 -4.76 -14.35 1.12
CA HIS A 4 -5.90 -14.46 0.21
C HIS A 4 -5.45 -14.67 -1.24
N PRO A 5 -5.95 -15.69 -1.96
CA PRO A 5 -5.59 -15.87 -3.35
C PRO A 5 -6.18 -14.75 -4.22
N TYR A 6 -5.34 -14.06 -5.00
CA TYR A 6 -5.82 -13.13 -6.02
C TYR A 6 -6.58 -13.90 -7.09
N ARG A 7 -7.79 -13.45 -7.43
CA ARG A 7 -8.64 -14.08 -8.45
C ARG A 7 -8.88 -15.59 -8.24
N ASN A 8 -8.86 -16.04 -6.97
CA ASN A 8 -9.00 -17.45 -6.59
C ASN A 8 -7.92 -18.37 -7.20
N GLN A 9 -6.78 -17.83 -7.64
CA GLN A 9 -5.63 -18.61 -8.09
C GLN A 9 -4.77 -18.99 -6.88
N ILE A 10 -4.70 -20.29 -6.56
CA ILE A 10 -3.90 -20.82 -5.46
C ILE A 10 -2.59 -21.36 -6.02
N TYR A 11 -1.47 -20.74 -5.65
CA TYR A 11 -0.13 -21.06 -6.18
C TYR A 11 0.19 -22.56 -6.07
N SER A 12 0.05 -23.15 -4.88
CA SER A 12 0.36 -24.56 -4.63
C SER A 12 -0.52 -25.56 -5.39
N ASP A 13 -1.75 -25.19 -5.74
CA ASP A 13 -2.62 -26.02 -6.57
C ASP A 13 -2.20 -25.94 -8.04
N LEU A 14 -1.88 -24.74 -8.52
CA LEU A 14 -1.44 -24.52 -9.89
C LEU A 14 -0.08 -25.20 -10.16
N VAL A 15 0.88 -25.11 -9.23
CA VAL A 15 2.17 -25.80 -9.34
C VAL A 15 2.01 -27.31 -9.42
N ARG A 16 1.06 -27.90 -8.69
CA ARG A 16 0.78 -29.35 -8.76
C ARG A 16 0.13 -29.80 -10.08
N GLN A 17 -0.50 -28.88 -10.82
CA GLN A 17 -1.21 -29.16 -12.07
C GLN A 17 -0.32 -28.96 -13.32
N HIS A 18 0.85 -28.36 -13.17
CA HIS A 18 1.73 -27.95 -14.27
C HIS A 18 3.14 -28.52 -14.08
N ASN A 19 3.89 -28.59 -15.17
CA ASN A 19 5.29 -29.05 -15.19
C ASN A 19 5.96 -28.60 -16.50
N VAL A 20 7.21 -29.00 -16.72
CA VAL A 20 7.99 -28.66 -17.93
C VAL A 20 7.33 -29.01 -19.27
N ASN A 21 6.41 -29.99 -19.32
CA ASN A 21 5.69 -30.40 -20.53
C ASN A 21 4.30 -29.74 -20.65
N ASN A 22 3.82 -29.11 -19.58
CA ASN A 22 2.55 -28.39 -19.51
C ASN A 22 2.74 -27.15 -18.64
N LEU A 23 3.34 -26.11 -19.21
CA LEU A 23 3.62 -24.87 -18.49
C LEU A 23 2.34 -24.06 -18.28
N PHE A 24 2.29 -23.32 -17.18
CA PHE A 24 1.14 -22.48 -16.87
C PHE A 24 1.02 -21.29 -17.80
N HIS A 25 -0.21 -21.02 -18.23
CA HIS A 25 -0.62 -19.80 -18.92
C HIS A 25 -1.67 -19.11 -18.05
N ASP A 26 -1.39 -17.87 -17.66
CA ASP A 26 -2.22 -17.12 -16.75
C ASP A 26 -3.47 -16.57 -17.45
N PRO A 27 -4.68 -17.10 -17.15
CA PRO A 27 -5.90 -16.64 -17.79
C PRO A 27 -6.32 -15.24 -17.32
N GLU A 28 -5.83 -14.78 -16.18
CA GLU A 28 -6.21 -13.49 -15.57
C GLU A 28 -5.31 -12.33 -16.02
N PHE A 29 -4.19 -12.63 -16.69
CA PHE A 29 -3.25 -11.63 -17.22
C PHE A 29 -2.65 -12.10 -18.56
N PRO A 30 -3.44 -12.07 -19.65
CA PRO A 30 -3.07 -12.71 -20.91
C PRO A 30 -1.94 -11.98 -21.65
N HIS A 31 -1.20 -12.71 -22.49
CA HIS A 31 -0.03 -12.21 -23.24
C HIS A 31 -0.41 -11.38 -24.47
N ASN A 32 -1.24 -10.35 -24.29
CA ASN A 32 -1.71 -9.51 -25.38
C ASN A 32 -1.76 -8.03 -24.96
N LYS A 33 -2.20 -7.17 -25.87
CA LYS A 33 -2.23 -5.70 -25.68
C LYS A 33 -2.99 -5.27 -24.42
N SER A 34 -4.03 -5.99 -23.98
CA SER A 34 -4.82 -5.62 -22.79
C SER A 34 -4.00 -5.64 -21.50
N SER A 35 -2.96 -6.46 -21.43
CA SER A 35 -2.05 -6.53 -20.28
C SER A 35 -0.93 -5.49 -20.35
N LEU A 36 -0.67 -4.94 -21.54
CA LEU A 36 0.32 -3.88 -21.73
C LEU A 36 -0.30 -2.51 -21.47
N TYR A 37 -1.43 -2.20 -22.10
CA TYR A 37 -2.07 -0.88 -22.05
C TYR A 37 -3.58 -0.97 -22.28
N TYR A 38 -4.31 -0.02 -21.71
CA TYR A 38 -5.73 0.22 -21.96
C TYR A 38 -5.98 1.51 -22.74
N THR A 39 -5.03 2.45 -22.78
CA THR A 39 -5.14 3.70 -23.54
C THR A 39 -4.65 3.51 -24.98
N PRO A 40 -5.48 3.80 -26.00
CA PRO A 40 -5.05 3.74 -27.39
C PRO A 40 -3.88 4.70 -27.66
N GLY A 41 -2.79 4.18 -28.23
CA GLY A 41 -1.62 4.98 -28.57
C GLY A 41 -0.72 5.37 -27.40
N PHE A 42 -0.90 4.73 -26.22
CA PHE A 42 -0.08 4.95 -25.02
C PHE A 42 1.43 4.99 -25.32
N ASN A 43 1.94 3.96 -26.00
CA ASN A 43 3.29 3.97 -26.54
C ASN A 43 3.36 3.06 -27.78
N ARG A 44 3.59 3.63 -28.96
CA ARG A 44 3.64 2.89 -30.24
C ARG A 44 4.74 1.83 -30.28
N THR A 45 5.78 1.98 -29.46
CA THR A 45 6.85 0.97 -29.33
C THR A 45 6.29 -0.36 -28.83
N LEU A 46 5.24 -0.32 -28.00
CA LEU A 46 4.60 -1.51 -27.44
C LEU A 46 3.81 -2.34 -28.47
N ASP A 47 3.58 -1.80 -29.67
CA ASP A 47 2.91 -2.56 -30.74
C ASP A 47 3.80 -3.68 -31.32
N ASN A 48 5.12 -3.60 -31.10
CA ASN A 48 6.10 -4.58 -31.56
C ASN A 48 6.47 -5.63 -30.49
N VAL A 49 5.75 -5.66 -29.38
CA VAL A 49 6.06 -6.55 -28.25
C VAL A 49 5.76 -8.00 -28.59
N THR A 50 6.72 -8.87 -28.28
CA THR A 50 6.55 -10.32 -28.22
C THR A 50 6.71 -10.79 -26.78
N TRP A 51 5.85 -11.69 -26.33
CA TRP A 51 5.95 -12.27 -24.99
C TRP A 51 6.82 -13.53 -25.04
N LYS A 52 7.83 -13.61 -24.17
CA LYS A 52 8.79 -14.72 -24.12
C LYS A 52 9.04 -15.16 -22.69
N ARG A 53 9.21 -16.46 -22.47
CA ARG A 53 9.70 -16.99 -21.19
C ARG A 53 11.21 -16.78 -21.07
N PRO A 54 11.76 -16.68 -19.86
CA PRO A 54 13.19 -16.57 -19.61
C PRO A 54 14.05 -17.62 -20.32
N TYR A 55 13.59 -18.87 -20.41
CA TYR A 55 14.26 -19.93 -21.17
C TYR A 55 14.35 -19.68 -22.68
N GLU A 56 13.54 -18.77 -23.24
CA GLU A 56 13.62 -18.32 -24.64
C GLU A 56 14.52 -17.09 -24.83
N ILE A 57 14.92 -16.44 -23.72
CA ILE A 57 15.70 -15.21 -23.69
C ILE A 57 17.17 -15.52 -23.37
N CYS A 58 17.44 -16.40 -22.40
CA CYS A 58 18.78 -16.80 -22.00
C CYS A 58 18.89 -18.31 -21.70
N SER A 59 20.11 -18.83 -21.66
CA SER A 59 20.38 -20.27 -21.53
C SER A 59 20.24 -20.82 -20.10
N ASN A 60 20.42 -19.98 -19.09
CA ASN A 60 20.40 -20.37 -17.67
C ASN A 60 19.64 -19.34 -16.83
N PRO A 61 18.30 -19.23 -16.98
CA PRO A 61 17.52 -18.31 -16.17
C PRO A 61 17.58 -18.71 -14.70
N GLN A 62 17.65 -17.70 -13.84
CA GLN A 62 17.67 -17.81 -12.39
C GLN A 62 16.60 -16.89 -11.82
N PHE A 63 15.99 -17.30 -10.72
CA PHE A 63 15.00 -16.45 -10.06
C PHE A 63 15.74 -15.32 -9.35
N ILE A 64 16.66 -15.69 -8.46
CA ILE A 64 17.64 -14.82 -7.79
C ILE A 64 19.01 -15.52 -7.89
N VAL A 65 20.08 -14.78 -8.19
CA VAL A 65 21.44 -15.35 -8.37
C VAL A 65 22.23 -15.37 -7.05
N LYS A 66 22.20 -14.27 -6.29
CA LYS A 66 22.89 -14.15 -4.98
C LYS A 66 21.95 -13.56 -3.93
N GLU A 67 21.78 -12.25 -4.01
CA GLU A 67 20.91 -11.45 -3.15
C GLU A 67 20.17 -10.47 -4.05
N ALA A 68 18.94 -10.13 -3.67
CA ALA A 68 18.17 -9.13 -4.39
C ALA A 68 18.80 -7.75 -4.20
N ASN A 69 19.64 -7.33 -5.15
CA ASN A 69 20.30 -6.04 -5.10
C ASN A 69 19.60 -5.03 -6.01
N ARG A 70 19.04 -3.99 -5.39
CA ARG A 70 18.40 -2.86 -6.07
C ARG A 70 19.27 -2.12 -7.08
N LEU A 71 20.59 -2.14 -6.93
CA LEU A 71 21.51 -1.40 -7.80
C LEU A 71 21.69 -1.99 -9.18
N ASP A 72 21.16 -3.18 -9.35
CA ASP A 72 21.29 -3.90 -10.58
C ASP A 72 20.01 -3.73 -11.42
N LEU A 73 18.98 -3.06 -10.88
CA LEU A 73 17.69 -2.88 -11.54
C LEU A 73 17.68 -1.66 -12.46
N ASP A 74 17.38 -1.92 -13.74
CA ASP A 74 16.94 -0.92 -14.70
C ASP A 74 15.42 -0.94 -14.80
N GLN A 75 14.82 0.25 -14.94
CA GLN A 75 13.37 0.43 -14.99
C GLN A 75 12.78 0.07 -16.36
N GLY A 76 13.54 0.20 -17.44
CA GLY A 76 13.03 0.05 -18.80
C GLY A 76 12.15 1.22 -19.28
N LEU A 77 11.12 0.90 -20.07
CA LEU A 77 10.34 1.87 -20.87
C LEU A 77 9.13 2.51 -20.17
N LEU A 78 8.70 2.02 -18.99
CA LEU A 78 7.55 2.57 -18.26
C LEU A 78 7.96 3.73 -17.37
N GLY A 79 7.05 4.66 -17.08
CA GLY A 79 7.23 5.72 -16.08
C GLY A 79 6.91 5.27 -14.65
N ASN A 80 7.37 4.08 -14.25
CA ASN A 80 7.09 3.47 -12.94
C ASN A 80 8.27 3.55 -11.94
N CYS A 81 9.14 4.58 -12.06
CA CYS A 81 10.28 4.82 -11.17
C CYS A 81 9.90 4.79 -9.68
N TRP A 82 8.69 5.24 -9.36
CA TRP A 82 8.10 5.23 -8.03
C TRP A 82 7.99 3.82 -7.44
N PHE A 83 7.61 2.84 -8.26
CA PHE A 83 7.52 1.43 -7.86
C PHE A 83 8.92 0.84 -7.66
N ILE A 84 9.84 1.05 -8.62
CA ILE A 84 11.23 0.56 -8.53
C ILE A 84 11.95 1.16 -7.31
N SER A 85 11.65 2.42 -6.98
CA SER A 85 12.16 3.08 -5.76
C SER A 85 11.64 2.40 -4.48
N ALA A 86 10.37 2.00 -4.45
CA ALA A 86 9.82 1.26 -3.32
C ALA A 86 10.40 -0.17 -3.22
N VAL A 87 10.56 -0.87 -4.36
CA VAL A 87 11.24 -2.18 -4.41
C VAL A 87 12.65 -2.06 -3.85
N SER A 88 13.35 -0.99 -4.22
CA SER A 88 14.69 -0.66 -3.74
C SER A 88 14.79 -0.44 -2.22
N MET A 89 13.71 -0.02 -1.58
CA MET A 89 13.65 0.16 -0.13
C MET A 89 13.41 -1.18 0.57
N ILE A 90 12.47 -2.00 0.06
CA ILE A 90 12.17 -3.28 0.70
C ILE A 90 13.32 -4.29 0.56
N THR A 91 14.13 -4.24 -0.51
CA THR A 91 15.30 -5.13 -0.67
C THR A 91 16.37 -4.91 0.40
N GLN A 92 16.36 -3.76 1.09
CA GLN A 92 17.27 -3.48 2.21
C GLN A 92 16.81 -4.15 3.51
N ASN A 93 15.56 -4.62 3.56
CA ASN A 93 15.01 -5.38 4.68
C ASN A 93 14.62 -6.78 4.19
N GLY A 94 15.53 -7.74 4.37
CA GLY A 94 15.37 -9.12 3.90
C GLY A 94 14.03 -9.74 4.30
N THR A 95 13.54 -9.51 5.52
CA THR A 95 12.26 -10.07 5.98
C THR A 95 11.06 -9.49 5.24
N ILE A 96 11.03 -8.17 4.99
CA ILE A 96 9.96 -7.54 4.20
C ILE A 96 10.07 -7.97 2.74
N PHE A 97 11.29 -8.05 2.20
CA PHE A 97 11.53 -8.52 0.86
C PHE A 97 11.01 -9.96 0.65
N GLU A 98 11.42 -10.90 1.50
CA GLU A 98 11.01 -12.31 1.43
C GLU A 98 9.50 -12.49 1.56
N ARG A 99 8.85 -11.62 2.33
CA ARG A 99 7.40 -11.61 2.42
C ARG A 99 6.75 -11.27 1.09
N VAL A 100 7.24 -10.24 0.40
CA VAL A 100 6.69 -9.78 -0.89
C VAL A 100 7.09 -10.74 -2.02
N CYS A 101 8.34 -11.21 -1.98
CA CYS A 101 8.98 -12.06 -2.97
C CYS A 101 9.48 -13.36 -2.29
N PRO A 102 8.61 -14.37 -2.13
CA PRO A 102 8.99 -15.66 -1.56
C PRO A 102 10.19 -16.28 -2.29
N LEU A 103 11.17 -16.78 -1.54
CA LEU A 103 12.43 -17.34 -2.07
C LEU A 103 12.33 -18.83 -2.43
N ASP A 104 11.18 -19.45 -2.26
CA ASP A 104 10.89 -20.86 -2.57
C ASP A 104 10.59 -21.11 -4.06
N GLN A 105 10.97 -20.17 -4.93
CA GLN A 105 10.68 -20.16 -6.35
C GLN A 105 11.96 -20.41 -7.16
N THR A 106 11.87 -21.20 -8.23
CA THR A 106 13.05 -21.61 -8.98
C THR A 106 12.79 -21.84 -10.47
N TYR A 107 13.84 -21.67 -11.27
CA TYR A 107 13.87 -22.12 -12.66
C TYR A 107 14.42 -23.54 -12.82
N ASP A 108 14.83 -24.22 -11.74
CA ASP A 108 15.31 -25.61 -11.82
C ASP A 108 14.29 -26.47 -12.60
N LYS A 109 14.75 -27.10 -13.69
CA LYS A 109 13.92 -27.91 -14.59
C LYS A 109 13.17 -29.04 -13.89
N GLN A 110 13.63 -29.51 -12.73
CA GLN A 110 12.92 -30.52 -11.97
C GLN A 110 11.60 -30.00 -11.37
N TYR A 111 11.57 -28.72 -10.97
CA TYR A 111 10.45 -28.09 -10.26
C TYR A 111 9.76 -27.01 -11.09
N TYR A 112 10.32 -26.66 -12.25
CA TYR A 112 9.82 -25.60 -13.10
C TYR A 112 8.48 -25.95 -13.76
N ALA A 113 7.50 -25.07 -13.56
CA ALA A 113 6.17 -25.13 -14.16
C ALA A 113 5.78 -23.83 -14.89
N GLY A 114 6.70 -22.86 -14.99
CA GLY A 114 6.43 -21.54 -15.54
C GLY A 114 5.44 -20.72 -14.70
N ILE A 115 5.43 -20.93 -13.39
CA ILE A 115 4.54 -20.28 -12.40
C ILE A 115 5.40 -19.63 -11.32
N PHE A 116 5.08 -18.39 -10.98
CA PHE A 116 5.68 -17.63 -9.89
C PHE A 116 4.58 -16.90 -9.12
N HIS A 117 4.87 -16.44 -7.90
CA HIS A 117 3.93 -15.69 -7.08
C HIS A 117 4.60 -14.64 -6.20
N PHE A 118 3.82 -13.62 -5.85
CA PHE A 118 4.24 -12.48 -5.05
C PHE A 118 3.10 -12.03 -4.15
N ARG A 119 3.44 -11.49 -2.98
CA ARG A 119 2.45 -11.09 -1.98
C ARG A 119 2.37 -9.58 -1.87
N PHE A 120 1.18 -9.04 -1.98
CA PHE A 120 0.91 -7.61 -1.82
C PHE A 120 -0.17 -7.39 -0.78
N TRP A 121 -0.01 -6.37 0.04
CA TRP A 121 -1.05 -5.87 0.91
C TRP A 121 -2.06 -5.07 0.09
N GLN A 122 -3.35 -5.37 0.24
CA GLN A 122 -4.45 -4.69 -0.42
C GLN A 122 -5.57 -4.45 0.57
N PHE A 123 -5.74 -3.18 0.95
CA PHE A 123 -6.90 -2.71 1.72
C PHE A 123 -7.15 -3.52 3.01
N GLY A 124 -6.11 -3.75 3.82
CA GLY A 124 -6.20 -4.41 5.12
C GLY A 124 -5.83 -5.90 5.12
N ARG A 125 -5.49 -6.47 3.96
CA ARG A 125 -5.18 -7.91 3.85
C ARG A 125 -4.05 -8.20 2.88
N TRP A 126 -3.34 -9.29 3.14
CA TRP A 126 -2.35 -9.83 2.23
C TRP A 126 -2.98 -10.69 1.15
N VAL A 127 -2.57 -10.44 -0.08
CA VAL A 127 -3.07 -11.07 -1.28
C VAL A 127 -1.91 -11.72 -2.02
N ASP A 128 -2.06 -12.99 -2.37
CA ASP A 128 -1.10 -13.77 -3.16
C ASP A 128 -1.43 -13.66 -4.65
N VAL A 129 -0.51 -13.09 -5.43
CA VAL A 129 -0.67 -12.84 -6.86
C VAL A 129 0.22 -13.81 -7.62
N VAL A 130 -0.42 -14.80 -8.24
CA VAL A 130 0.24 -15.76 -9.12
C VAL A 130 0.41 -15.15 -10.52
N VAL A 131 1.54 -15.38 -11.16
CA VAL A 131 1.81 -15.03 -12.57
C VAL A 131 2.51 -16.18 -13.28
N ASP A 132 2.31 -16.31 -14.59
CA ASP A 132 3.26 -17.07 -15.41
C ASP A 132 4.52 -16.24 -15.69
N ASP A 133 5.55 -16.85 -16.28
CA ASP A 133 6.83 -16.18 -16.57
C ASP A 133 6.97 -15.63 -18.00
N TYR A 134 5.89 -15.48 -18.77
CA TYR A 134 5.98 -14.73 -20.03
C TYR A 134 6.25 -13.26 -19.76
N LEU A 135 7.34 -12.73 -20.28
CA LEU A 135 7.73 -11.33 -20.13
C LEU A 135 7.66 -10.58 -21.46
N PRO A 136 7.25 -9.29 -21.46
CA PRO A 136 7.27 -8.44 -22.64
C PRO A 136 8.70 -8.22 -23.15
N THR A 137 8.93 -8.49 -24.44
CA THR A 137 10.23 -8.30 -25.08
C THR A 137 10.12 -7.60 -26.43
N ILE A 138 11.17 -6.88 -26.80
CA ILE A 138 11.42 -6.40 -28.16
C ILE A 138 12.83 -6.83 -28.54
N ASN A 139 12.98 -7.45 -29.72
CA ASN A 139 14.28 -7.98 -30.19
C ASN A 139 14.98 -8.89 -29.15
N ASN A 140 14.21 -9.78 -28.50
CA ASN A 140 14.68 -10.69 -27.44
C ASN A 140 15.25 -10.00 -26.19
N ARG A 141 14.95 -8.72 -25.96
CA ARG A 141 15.34 -8.02 -24.74
C ARG A 141 14.10 -7.63 -23.95
N LEU A 142 14.19 -7.73 -22.62
CA LEU A 142 13.18 -7.18 -21.73
C LEU A 142 13.09 -5.67 -21.97
N ILE A 143 11.86 -5.16 -21.92
CA ILE A 143 11.58 -3.74 -22.16
C ILE A 143 11.12 -2.99 -20.90
N PHE A 144 10.86 -3.72 -19.82
CA PHE A 144 10.49 -3.17 -18.51
C PHE A 144 11.56 -3.56 -17.48
N CYS A 145 11.20 -3.68 -16.20
CA CYS A 145 12.17 -3.89 -15.15
C CYS A 145 13.05 -5.12 -15.41
N GLN A 146 14.37 -4.94 -15.29
CA GLN A 146 15.35 -6.01 -15.53
C GLN A 146 16.61 -5.81 -14.68
N ASN A 147 17.30 -6.90 -14.37
CA ASN A 147 18.64 -6.82 -13.81
C ASN A 147 19.67 -6.64 -14.95
N ILE A 148 20.36 -5.49 -14.98
CA ILE A 148 21.36 -5.18 -16.02
C ILE A 148 22.75 -5.74 -15.72
N LYS A 149 23.08 -6.04 -14.45
CA LYS A 149 24.38 -6.61 -14.09
C LYS A 149 24.38 -8.14 -14.16
N GLU A 150 23.25 -8.76 -13.87
CA GLU A 150 23.00 -10.19 -13.94
C GLU A 150 21.80 -10.45 -14.88
N PRO A 151 21.97 -10.41 -16.23
CA PRO A 151 20.87 -10.49 -17.20
C PRO A 151 20.11 -11.81 -17.21
N ASN A 152 20.56 -12.81 -16.46
CA ASN A 152 19.87 -14.08 -16.27
C ASN A 152 19.03 -14.13 -14.97
N GLU A 153 18.94 -13.03 -14.22
CA GLU A 153 18.10 -12.89 -13.02
C GLU A 153 16.73 -12.27 -13.35
N PHE A 154 15.62 -12.89 -12.91
CA PHE A 154 14.27 -12.52 -13.35
C PHE A 154 13.25 -12.16 -12.25
N TRP A 155 13.60 -12.22 -10.96
CA TRP A 155 12.63 -11.90 -9.89
C TRP A 155 12.03 -10.50 -10.03
N ALA A 156 12.83 -9.50 -10.40
CA ALA A 156 12.37 -8.10 -10.48
C ALA A 156 11.37 -7.89 -11.63
N ALA A 157 11.65 -8.49 -12.79
CA ALA A 157 10.76 -8.48 -13.95
C ALA A 157 9.41 -9.16 -13.63
N LEU A 158 9.46 -10.27 -12.89
CA LEU A 158 8.27 -11.01 -12.47
C LEU A 158 7.49 -10.30 -11.37
N LEU A 159 8.18 -9.64 -10.43
CA LEU A 159 7.57 -8.84 -9.37
C LEU A 159 6.82 -7.64 -9.98
N GLU A 160 7.45 -6.94 -10.93
CA GLU A 160 6.80 -5.87 -11.68
C GLU A 160 5.59 -6.39 -12.46
N LYS A 161 5.69 -7.57 -13.10
CA LYS A 161 4.55 -8.20 -13.77
C LYS A 161 3.39 -8.50 -12.83
N ALA A 162 3.67 -9.03 -11.64
CA ALA A 162 2.64 -9.31 -10.64
C ALA A 162 1.97 -8.02 -10.15
N TYR A 163 2.75 -6.96 -9.99
CA TYR A 163 2.22 -5.64 -9.65
C TYR A 163 1.40 -5.01 -10.79
N ALA A 164 1.82 -5.21 -12.04
CA ALA A 164 1.06 -4.82 -13.24
C ALA A 164 -0.26 -5.60 -13.34
N LYS A 165 -0.27 -6.89 -13.02
CA LYS A 165 -1.49 -7.71 -12.92
C LYS A 165 -2.44 -7.20 -11.84
N LEU A 166 -1.91 -6.82 -10.68
CA LEU A 166 -2.68 -6.19 -9.61
C LEU A 166 -3.23 -4.82 -10.03
N SER A 167 -2.51 -4.13 -10.90
CA SER A 167 -2.86 -2.83 -11.48
C SER A 167 -3.59 -2.94 -12.83
N TYR A 168 -3.99 -4.15 -13.24
CA TYR A 168 -4.70 -4.52 -14.47
C TYR A 168 -3.95 -4.41 -15.79
N SER A 169 -2.86 -3.66 -15.86
CA SER A 169 -1.95 -3.61 -17.01
C SER A 169 -0.61 -3.02 -16.60
N TYR A 170 0.41 -3.14 -17.44
CA TYR A 170 1.69 -2.44 -17.27
C TYR A 170 1.50 -0.92 -17.28
N GLU A 171 0.68 -0.36 -18.19
CA GLU A 171 0.26 1.04 -18.16
C GLU A 171 -0.37 1.44 -16.82
N GLY A 172 -1.10 0.55 -16.14
CA GLY A 172 -1.67 0.83 -14.82
C GLY A 172 -0.64 1.10 -13.72
N THR A 173 0.64 0.80 -13.99
CA THR A 173 1.78 1.12 -13.12
C THR A 173 2.52 2.39 -13.55
N ASP A 174 2.15 2.98 -14.69
CA ASP A 174 2.67 4.27 -15.16
C ASP A 174 2.13 5.40 -14.28
N ALA A 175 3.02 6.29 -13.82
CA ALA A 175 2.71 7.45 -12.99
C ALA A 175 1.96 7.13 -11.65
N GLY A 176 2.74 6.92 -10.58
CA GLY A 176 2.26 6.74 -9.21
C GLY A 176 3.20 7.35 -8.16
N GLN A 177 2.91 7.11 -6.88
CA GLN A 177 3.71 7.59 -5.75
C GLN A 177 4.44 6.44 -5.07
N THR A 178 5.71 6.60 -4.72
CA THR A 178 6.52 5.57 -4.04
C THR A 178 5.83 5.05 -2.77
N THR A 179 5.12 5.94 -2.09
CA THR A 179 4.32 5.66 -0.89
C THR A 179 3.23 4.61 -1.16
N ASP A 180 2.54 4.67 -2.31
CA ASP A 180 1.51 3.70 -2.70
C ASP A 180 2.08 2.29 -2.87
N ALA A 181 3.27 2.18 -3.45
CA ALA A 181 3.96 0.90 -3.62
C ALA A 181 4.48 0.37 -2.28
N LEU A 182 5.04 1.24 -1.43
CA LEU A 182 5.46 0.85 -0.09
C LEU A 182 4.29 0.31 0.74
N ILE A 183 3.14 0.98 0.74
CA ILE A 183 1.93 0.49 1.41
C ILE A 183 1.53 -0.88 0.85
N ASP A 184 1.51 -1.04 -0.47
CA ASP A 184 1.17 -2.32 -1.10
C ASP A 184 2.19 -3.45 -0.80
N MET A 185 3.44 -3.12 -0.46
CA MET A 185 4.50 -4.11 -0.19
C MET A 185 4.75 -4.34 1.30
N THR A 186 4.25 -3.47 2.18
CA THR A 186 4.52 -3.54 3.61
C THR A 186 3.26 -3.66 4.44
N GLY A 187 2.13 -3.21 3.91
CA GLY A 187 0.93 -2.94 4.69
C GLY A 187 1.10 -1.81 5.69
N GLY A 188 2.17 -1.01 5.66
CA GLY A 188 2.41 0.08 6.61
C GLY A 188 1.55 1.32 6.38
N ILE A 189 1.66 2.31 7.27
CA ILE A 189 1.14 3.67 7.09
C ILE A 189 2.32 4.59 6.78
N GLU A 190 2.21 5.37 5.71
CA GLU A 190 3.26 6.31 5.30
C GLU A 190 3.00 7.73 5.83
N GLU A 191 4.07 8.36 6.30
CA GLU A 191 4.12 9.77 6.70
C GLU A 191 5.23 10.50 5.93
N SER A 192 4.86 11.57 5.24
CA SER A 192 5.80 12.43 4.52
C SER A 192 6.07 13.71 5.30
N PHE A 193 7.34 14.09 5.41
CA PHE A 193 7.79 15.32 6.05
C PHE A 193 8.72 16.11 5.13
N ASN A 194 8.64 17.43 5.21
CA ASN A 194 9.64 18.33 4.67
C ASN A 194 10.44 18.93 5.83
N THR A 195 11.74 18.68 5.90
CA THR A 195 12.61 19.14 7.00
C THR A 195 12.63 20.66 7.15
N LYS A 196 12.37 21.41 6.07
CA LYS A 196 12.28 22.88 6.10
C LYS A 196 11.04 23.37 6.83
N ASP A 197 9.98 22.57 6.87
CA ASP A 197 8.71 22.91 7.53
C ASP A 197 8.69 22.47 9.01
N ILE A 198 9.71 21.71 9.45
CA ILE A 198 9.84 21.23 10.83
C ILE A 198 10.26 22.37 11.76
N LYS A 199 9.31 22.82 12.59
CA LYS A 199 9.54 23.86 13.59
C LYS A 199 10.22 23.32 14.85
N ASP A 200 9.75 22.18 15.35
CA ASP A 200 10.30 21.51 16.53
C ASP A 200 11.21 20.36 16.10
N LYS A 201 12.51 20.64 16.08
CA LYS A 201 13.53 19.68 15.64
C LYS A 201 13.75 18.56 16.65
N ASP A 202 13.50 18.81 17.93
CA ASP A 202 13.64 17.81 18.99
C ASP A 202 12.47 16.82 18.97
N GLN A 203 11.25 17.31 18.76
CA GLN A 203 10.09 16.45 18.54
C GLN A 203 10.25 15.60 17.28
N PHE A 204 10.82 16.16 16.20
CA PHE A 204 11.08 15.39 14.98
C PHE A 204 12.18 14.34 15.18
N TRP A 205 13.21 14.64 15.97
CA TRP A 205 14.22 13.65 16.38
C TRP A 205 13.56 12.48 17.12
N GLN A 206 12.65 12.76 18.05
CA GLN A 206 11.89 11.72 18.75
C GLN A 206 11.03 10.91 17.77
N THR A 207 10.39 11.57 16.79
CA THR A 207 9.59 10.90 15.75
C THR A 207 10.43 9.88 14.97
N ILE A 208 11.63 10.26 14.54
CA ILE A 208 12.58 9.35 13.85
C ILE A 208 12.98 8.19 14.78
N GLY A 209 13.32 8.47 16.03
CA GLY A 209 13.69 7.45 17.02
C GLY A 209 12.57 6.45 17.27
N THR A 210 11.34 6.91 17.49
CA THR A 210 10.14 6.07 17.63
C THR A 210 9.92 5.24 16.38
N ALA A 211 9.99 5.83 15.18
CA ALA A 211 9.85 5.11 13.93
C ALA A 211 10.87 3.97 13.79
N LEU A 212 12.16 4.24 14.03
CA LEU A 212 13.21 3.21 13.98
C LEU A 212 13.01 2.10 15.03
N LYS A 213 12.57 2.45 16.24
CA LYS A 213 12.24 1.47 17.28
C LYS A 213 11.10 0.54 16.86
N HIS A 214 10.10 1.08 16.15
CA HIS A 214 9.02 0.30 15.53
C HIS A 214 9.43 -0.34 14.18
N VAL A 215 10.74 -0.40 13.88
CA VAL A 215 11.32 -0.98 12.66
C VAL A 215 10.76 -0.35 11.38
N ALA A 216 10.28 0.90 11.46
CA ALA A 216 9.79 1.64 10.30
C ALA A 216 10.91 1.82 9.27
N MET A 217 10.56 1.76 7.99
CA MET A 217 11.49 2.12 6.93
C MET A 217 11.47 3.64 6.75
N ILE A 218 12.65 4.26 6.79
CA ILE A 218 12.77 5.72 6.64
C ILE A 218 13.61 6.02 5.40
N GLY A 219 12.96 6.61 4.40
CA GLY A 219 13.61 7.17 3.22
C GLY A 219 13.84 8.66 3.39
N CYS A 220 14.94 9.17 2.83
CA CYS A 220 15.19 10.60 2.74
C CYS A 220 15.87 10.98 1.43
N SER A 221 15.61 12.19 0.93
CA SER A 221 16.22 12.67 -0.32
C SER A 221 16.49 14.17 -0.30
N ILE A 222 17.41 14.57 -1.15
CA ILE A 222 17.79 15.97 -1.40
C ILE A 222 17.15 16.39 -2.71
N SER A 223 16.42 17.51 -2.73
CA SER A 223 15.76 18.00 -3.93
C SER A 223 16.80 18.35 -5.02
N PRO A 224 16.65 17.86 -6.26
CA PRO A 224 17.53 18.24 -7.35
C PRO A 224 17.13 19.60 -7.93
N ASP A 225 18.07 20.21 -8.65
CA ASP A 225 17.73 21.27 -9.59
C ASP A 225 16.92 20.65 -10.75
N PRO A 226 15.90 21.32 -11.33
CA PRO A 226 14.93 20.68 -12.24
C PRO A 226 15.52 19.97 -13.46
N ASN A 227 16.73 20.34 -13.88
CA ASN A 227 17.41 19.78 -15.05
C ASN A 227 18.53 18.79 -14.69
N GLU A 228 18.75 18.53 -13.40
CA GLU A 228 19.82 17.65 -12.93
C GLU A 228 19.23 16.37 -12.33
N ARG A 229 19.81 15.22 -12.70
CA ARG A 229 19.49 13.92 -12.09
C ARG A 229 20.74 13.41 -11.40
N GLU A 230 20.58 12.92 -10.17
CA GLU A 230 21.66 12.31 -9.39
C GLU A 230 22.95 13.16 -9.34
N ALA A 231 22.78 14.47 -9.08
CA ALA A 231 23.90 15.40 -9.07
C ALA A 231 24.76 15.25 -7.80
N LYS A 232 26.02 14.85 -7.98
CA LYS A 232 27.00 14.71 -6.89
C LYS A 232 27.42 16.07 -6.36
N MET A 233 27.32 16.26 -5.06
CA MET A 233 27.71 17.46 -4.35
C MET A 233 29.16 17.38 -3.86
N ALA A 234 29.79 18.52 -3.59
CA ALA A 234 31.17 18.58 -3.08
C ALA A 234 31.34 17.88 -1.71
N ASN A 235 30.28 17.83 -0.91
CA ASN A 235 30.24 17.13 0.38
C ASN A 235 29.94 15.62 0.23
N GLY A 236 29.92 15.08 -0.99
CA GLY A 236 29.73 13.67 -1.29
C GLY A 236 28.27 13.18 -1.37
N LEU A 237 27.30 13.98 -0.92
CA LEU A 237 25.88 13.66 -1.08
C LEU A 237 25.43 13.80 -2.54
N VAL A 238 24.29 13.19 -2.88
CA VAL A 238 23.73 13.18 -4.23
C VAL A 238 22.34 13.78 -4.21
N LYS A 239 22.10 14.81 -5.02
CA LYS A 239 20.76 15.40 -5.21
C LYS A 239 19.90 14.57 -6.16
N GLY A 240 18.59 14.58 -5.97
CA GLY A 240 17.65 13.79 -6.78
C GLY A 240 17.81 12.29 -6.58
N HIS A 241 18.36 11.88 -5.43
CA HIS A 241 18.66 10.50 -5.06
C HIS A 241 18.06 10.16 -3.69
N ALA A 242 17.65 8.91 -3.54
CA ALA A 242 17.08 8.40 -2.30
C ALA A 242 18.14 7.72 -1.42
N TYR A 243 18.11 8.04 -0.14
CA TYR A 243 18.90 7.44 0.94
C TYR A 243 17.97 6.78 1.94
N ALA A 244 18.46 5.80 2.68
CA ALA A 244 17.74 5.23 3.83
C ALA A 244 18.36 5.72 5.14
N VAL A 245 17.54 6.04 6.14
CA VAL A 245 17.99 6.23 7.52
C VAL A 245 17.95 4.88 8.22
N THR A 246 19.10 4.40 8.71
CA THR A 246 19.24 3.06 9.30
C THR A 246 19.45 3.09 10.81
N ALA A 247 19.84 4.23 11.39
CA ALA A 247 19.96 4.42 12.83
C ALA A 247 19.89 5.90 13.23
N ALA A 248 19.43 6.17 14.45
CA ALA A 248 19.49 7.49 15.07
C ALA A 248 19.79 7.32 16.56
N VAL A 249 20.89 7.92 17.04
CA VAL A 249 21.44 7.66 18.37
C VAL A 249 21.99 8.93 19.00
N ARG A 250 21.99 8.98 20.34
CA ARG A 250 22.71 9.98 21.10
C ARG A 250 24.04 9.39 21.56
N VAL A 251 25.14 10.04 21.21
CA VAL A 251 26.49 9.59 21.52
C VAL A 251 27.10 10.53 22.54
N LYS A 252 27.58 9.98 23.67
CA LYS A 252 28.34 10.74 24.65
C LYS A 252 29.82 10.72 24.26
N LEU A 253 30.40 11.89 24.06
CA LEU A 253 31.80 12.07 23.72
C LEU A 253 32.69 12.02 24.96
N THR A 254 34.00 11.84 24.75
CA THR A 254 35.01 11.78 25.82
C THR A 254 35.11 13.07 26.63
N ASN A 255 34.75 14.22 26.04
CA ASN A 255 34.66 15.52 26.73
C ASN A 255 33.38 15.66 27.59
N GLY A 256 32.49 14.67 27.58
CA GLY A 256 31.22 14.67 28.30
C GLY A 256 30.03 15.24 27.53
N GLU A 257 30.25 15.86 26.36
CA GLU A 257 29.20 16.36 25.47
C GLU A 257 28.36 15.22 24.90
N ILE A 258 27.07 15.47 24.62
CA ILE A 258 26.18 14.51 23.97
C ILE A 258 25.76 15.06 22.62
N VAL A 259 26.03 14.32 21.56
CA VAL A 259 25.66 14.67 20.18
C VAL A 259 24.59 13.74 19.62
N GLN A 260 23.72 14.25 18.75
CA GLN A 260 22.72 13.47 18.03
C GLN A 260 23.30 13.08 16.66
N MET A 261 23.40 11.78 16.41
CA MET A 261 23.96 11.23 15.18
C MET A 261 22.92 10.39 14.45
N ILE A 262 22.87 10.55 13.13
CA ILE A 262 22.00 9.78 12.25
C ILE A 262 22.87 9.00 11.27
N ARG A 263 22.53 7.73 11.05
CA ARG A 263 23.20 6.87 10.08
C ARG A 263 22.34 6.78 8.83
N CYS A 264 22.94 7.11 7.70
CA CYS A 264 22.30 7.05 6.40
C CYS A 264 23.01 6.03 5.52
N ARG A 265 22.26 5.40 4.63
CA ARG A 265 22.78 4.49 3.61
C ARG A 265 22.51 5.07 2.24
N ASN A 266 23.57 5.47 1.54
CA ASN A 266 23.56 5.57 0.10
C ASN A 266 23.37 4.16 -0.44
N PRO A 267 22.24 3.87 -1.10
CA PRO A 267 21.97 2.49 -1.38
C PRO A 267 22.75 2.04 -2.63
N TRP A 268 23.59 2.89 -3.27
CA TRP A 268 24.68 2.56 -4.23
C TRP A 268 25.79 1.69 -3.64
N GLY A 269 25.88 1.59 -2.32
CA GLY A 269 26.76 0.62 -1.68
C GLY A 269 28.23 0.75 -2.08
N ASN A 270 28.68 1.97 -2.39
CA ASN A 270 29.99 2.29 -2.93
C ASN A 270 30.53 3.57 -2.27
N GLU A 271 31.71 4.02 -2.71
CA GLU A 271 32.47 5.13 -2.14
C GLU A 271 31.82 6.53 -2.25
N VAL A 272 30.60 6.64 -2.78
CA VAL A 272 29.86 7.90 -2.84
C VAL A 272 29.12 8.14 -1.52
N GLU A 273 29.86 8.60 -0.53
CA GLU A 273 29.40 8.82 0.84
C GLU A 273 29.59 10.27 1.30
N TRP A 274 29.02 10.59 2.46
CA TRP A 274 29.23 11.88 3.14
C TRP A 274 30.71 12.17 3.38
N LYS A 275 31.16 13.38 3.05
CA LYS A 275 32.56 13.83 3.22
C LYS A 275 32.75 14.93 4.27
N GLY A 276 31.68 15.30 4.98
CA GLY A 276 31.76 16.28 6.08
C GLY A 276 32.13 15.61 7.41
N ALA A 277 31.91 16.32 8.52
CA ALA A 277 32.24 15.80 9.85
C ALA A 277 31.53 14.47 10.14
N TRP A 278 32.21 13.55 10.83
CA TRP A 278 31.75 12.20 11.16
C TRP A 278 31.66 11.19 10.01
N ASN A 279 32.21 11.53 8.84
CA ASN A 279 32.42 10.52 7.81
C ASN A 279 33.36 9.40 8.27
N ASP A 280 33.40 8.31 7.50
CA ASP A 280 34.14 7.09 7.81
C ASP A 280 35.65 7.28 7.98
N GLU A 281 36.24 8.28 7.34
CA GLU A 281 37.67 8.60 7.42
C GLU A 281 38.00 9.63 8.52
N ASP A 282 37.00 10.23 9.15
CA ASP A 282 37.13 11.33 10.10
C ASP A 282 37.60 10.88 11.49
N LYS A 283 38.88 10.52 11.57
CA LYS A 283 39.51 10.07 12.82
C LYS A 283 39.46 11.13 13.92
N ILE A 284 39.38 12.43 13.58
CA ILE A 284 39.38 13.51 14.59
C ILE A 284 38.12 13.38 15.44
N HIS A 285 36.95 13.29 14.81
CA HIS A 285 35.69 13.16 15.53
C HIS A 285 35.51 11.76 16.12
N TRP A 286 35.81 10.69 15.36
CA TRP A 286 35.64 9.32 15.86
C TRP A 286 36.53 8.96 17.05
N ASN A 287 37.70 9.59 17.20
CA ASN A 287 38.55 9.38 18.38
C ASN A 287 38.00 10.05 19.65
N THR A 288 36.97 10.90 19.54
CA THR A 288 36.24 11.45 20.69
C THR A 288 35.13 10.53 21.20
N VAL A 289 34.92 9.37 20.58
CA VAL A 289 33.99 8.33 21.03
C VAL A 289 34.78 7.15 21.58
N ASP A 290 34.40 6.66 22.77
CA ASP A 290 35.09 5.52 23.36
C ASP A 290 34.94 4.26 22.48
N SER A 291 35.88 3.32 22.62
CA SER A 291 35.94 2.13 21.75
C SER A 291 34.70 1.25 21.86
N TYR A 292 34.11 1.12 23.05
CA TYR A 292 32.92 0.31 23.27
C TYR A 292 31.72 0.92 22.55
N THR A 293 31.50 2.22 22.69
CA THR A 293 30.42 2.92 21.98
C THR A 293 30.61 2.84 20.46
N ARG A 294 31.83 2.99 19.93
CA ARG A 294 32.09 2.83 18.48
C ARG A 294 31.72 1.44 17.95
N GLU A 295 31.99 0.39 18.72
CA GLU A 295 31.62 -0.98 18.37
C GLU A 295 30.10 -1.15 18.33
N GLN A 296 29.37 -0.58 19.31
CA GLN A 296 27.90 -0.60 19.34
C GLN A 296 27.26 0.20 18.20
N LEU A 297 27.93 1.24 17.71
CA LEU A 297 27.50 1.99 16.53
C LEU A 297 27.76 1.26 15.22
N HIS A 298 28.38 0.07 15.26
CA HIS A 298 28.86 -0.66 14.09
C HIS A 298 29.69 0.23 13.17
N TYR A 299 30.47 1.15 13.74
CA TYR A 299 31.37 2.01 12.97
C TYR A 299 32.38 1.14 12.22
N LYS A 300 32.40 1.29 10.91
CA LYS A 300 33.38 0.70 10.01
C LYS A 300 33.96 1.84 9.18
N ASN A 301 35.26 1.81 8.92
CA ASN A 301 35.84 2.65 7.90
C ASN A 301 35.83 1.83 6.61
N GLN A 302 34.71 1.88 5.90
CA GLN A 302 34.52 1.08 4.69
C GLN A 302 33.58 1.81 3.75
N ALA A 303 34.00 1.95 2.49
CA ALA A 303 33.17 2.48 1.41
C ALA A 303 32.05 1.48 1.02
N ASP A 304 31.03 1.32 1.88
CA ASP A 304 29.90 0.40 1.71
C ASP A 304 28.54 1.11 1.52
N GLY A 305 28.60 2.44 1.32
CA GLY A 305 27.48 3.34 1.17
C GLY A 305 26.85 3.78 2.49
N GLU A 306 27.22 3.23 3.64
CA GLU A 306 26.65 3.59 4.95
C GLU A 306 27.58 4.55 5.70
N PHE A 307 27.04 5.68 6.15
CA PHE A 307 27.82 6.71 6.84
C PHE A 307 27.03 7.34 7.98
N TRP A 308 27.76 7.85 8.97
CA TRP A 308 27.20 8.67 10.04
C TRP A 308 27.35 10.16 9.75
N MET A 309 26.40 10.95 10.25
CA MET A 309 26.49 12.41 10.25
C MET A 309 25.73 13.00 11.45
N LEU A 310 25.98 14.28 11.75
CA LEU A 310 25.20 14.98 12.76
C LEU A 310 23.76 15.18 12.29
N TYR A 311 22.80 15.05 13.22
CA TYR A 311 21.39 15.32 12.93
C TYR A 311 21.16 16.76 12.43
N SER A 312 21.93 17.72 12.95
CA SER A 312 21.89 19.12 12.50
C SER A 312 22.31 19.29 11.03
N ASP A 313 23.32 18.53 10.58
CA ASP A 313 23.73 18.52 9.19
C ASP A 313 22.70 17.80 8.33
N TRP A 314 22.13 16.71 8.83
CA TRP A 314 21.10 15.97 8.10
C TRP A 314 19.88 16.84 7.82
N LEU A 315 19.37 17.58 8.83
CA LEU A 315 18.28 18.55 8.66
C LEU A 315 18.63 19.70 7.69
N LYS A 316 19.92 20.01 7.51
CA LYS A 316 20.38 21.07 6.61
C LYS A 316 20.36 20.62 5.15
N TYR A 317 20.70 19.36 4.87
CA TYR A 317 20.86 18.87 3.50
C TYR A 317 19.67 18.06 2.99
N PHE A 318 19.09 17.18 3.81
CA PHE A 318 17.95 16.36 3.41
C PHE A 318 16.67 17.14 3.56
N GLU A 319 15.83 17.14 2.52
CA GLU A 319 14.61 17.94 2.46
C GLU A 319 13.35 17.11 2.62
N GLN A 320 13.24 16.02 1.86
CA GLN A 320 12.08 15.14 1.89
C GLN A 320 12.40 13.91 2.74
N VAL A 321 11.49 13.57 3.65
CA VAL A 321 11.61 12.41 4.53
C VAL A 321 10.31 11.63 4.47
N GLN A 322 10.40 10.32 4.30
CA GLN A 322 9.26 9.41 4.21
C GLN A 322 9.43 8.34 5.26
N ILE A 323 8.46 8.21 6.16
CA ILE A 323 8.45 7.20 7.22
C ILE A 323 7.32 6.22 6.91
N CYS A 324 7.68 4.98 6.63
CA CYS A 324 6.72 3.88 6.47
C CYS A 324 6.64 3.10 7.78
N ASN A 325 5.68 3.45 8.63
CA ASN A 325 5.39 2.72 9.87
C ASN A 325 4.82 1.36 9.51
N LEU A 326 5.51 0.29 9.88
CA LEU A 326 5.12 -1.06 9.49
C LEU A 326 3.91 -1.53 10.29
N SER A 327 3.08 -2.33 9.62
CA SER A 327 1.95 -2.98 10.25
C SER A 327 2.45 -4.11 11.17
N PRO A 328 1.76 -4.45 12.28
CA PRO A 328 2.16 -5.58 13.12
C PRO A 328 2.23 -6.90 12.36
N ASP A 329 1.40 -7.02 11.34
CA ASP A 329 1.37 -8.15 10.43
C ASP A 329 2.52 -8.15 9.42
N SER A 330 3.29 -7.07 9.21
CA SER A 330 4.38 -6.99 8.21
C SER A 330 5.50 -8.04 8.39
N PHE A 331 5.69 -8.60 9.59
CA PHE A 331 6.81 -9.52 9.87
C PHE A 331 6.42 -11.00 10.09
N GLU A 332 5.23 -11.42 9.67
CA GLU A 332 4.69 -12.77 9.93
C GLU A 332 4.72 -13.16 11.43
N GLY A 333 4.74 -12.17 12.33
CA GLY A 333 4.87 -12.35 13.78
C GLY A 333 6.30 -12.58 14.29
N GLN A 334 7.33 -12.47 13.45
CA GLN A 334 8.73 -12.73 13.83
C GLN A 334 9.36 -11.59 14.65
N LEU A 335 8.95 -10.33 14.40
CA LEU A 335 9.45 -9.16 15.13
C LEU A 335 8.37 -8.62 16.07
N THR A 336 8.06 -9.36 17.12
CA THR A 336 7.14 -8.89 18.18
C THR A 336 7.88 -8.38 19.40
N ILE A 337 9.15 -8.73 19.60
CA ILE A 337 9.88 -8.42 20.83
C ILE A 337 11.32 -8.03 20.52
N GLN A 338 11.72 -6.81 20.88
CA GLN A 338 13.12 -6.38 20.91
C GLN A 338 13.47 -5.98 22.34
N GLN A 339 14.55 -6.56 22.91
CA GLN A 339 14.98 -6.33 24.29
C GLN A 339 13.85 -6.50 25.34
N GLY A 340 12.93 -7.46 25.11
CA GLY A 340 11.82 -7.75 26.02
C GLY A 340 10.62 -6.81 25.93
N LYS A 341 10.60 -5.85 25.00
CA LYS A 341 9.45 -4.94 24.77
C LYS A 341 8.75 -5.26 23.45
N ASN A 342 7.43 -5.14 23.43
CA ASN A 342 6.66 -5.14 22.19
C ASN A 342 6.98 -3.86 21.40
N ILE A 343 7.44 -4.05 20.16
CA ILE A 343 7.80 -2.96 19.24
C ILE A 343 6.76 -2.75 18.15
N ASN A 344 5.62 -3.44 18.20
CA ASN A 344 4.57 -3.25 17.21
C ASN A 344 3.67 -2.09 17.60
N TRP A 345 3.20 -1.36 16.58
CA TRP A 345 2.07 -0.47 16.73
C TRP A 345 0.83 -1.25 17.18
N HIS A 346 0.01 -0.67 18.03
CA HIS A 346 -1.35 -1.14 18.21
C HIS A 346 -2.19 -0.63 17.03
N GLU A 347 -2.68 -1.55 16.20
CA GLU A 347 -3.42 -1.23 14.97
C GLU A 347 -4.94 -1.38 15.15
N MET A 348 -5.68 -0.43 14.59
CA MET A 348 -7.13 -0.54 14.35
C MET A 348 -7.42 -0.25 12.87
N GLN A 349 -8.34 -1.01 12.29
CA GLN A 349 -8.77 -0.84 10.90
C GLN A 349 -10.30 -0.79 10.81
N PHE A 350 -10.83 0.11 9.99
CA PHE A 350 -12.26 0.21 9.73
C PHE A 350 -12.55 0.50 8.25
N ASP A 351 -13.42 -0.31 7.66
CA ASP A 351 -13.97 -0.03 6.34
C ASP A 351 -14.98 1.12 6.38
N GLY A 352 -15.07 1.85 5.29
CA GLY A 352 -16.01 2.94 5.12
C GLY A 352 -16.43 3.19 3.69
N VAL A 353 -17.55 3.89 3.55
CA VAL A 353 -18.12 4.25 2.25
C VAL A 353 -18.76 5.63 2.31
N TRP A 354 -18.47 6.45 1.29
CA TRP A 354 -19.22 7.66 0.97
C TRP A 354 -20.29 7.30 -0.05
N ILE A 355 -21.56 7.45 0.36
CA ILE A 355 -22.75 7.19 -0.44
C ILE A 355 -23.47 8.50 -0.66
N LYS A 356 -23.75 8.82 -1.92
CA LYS A 356 -24.47 10.02 -2.32
C LYS A 356 -25.79 10.18 -1.56
N GLY A 357 -26.04 11.37 -1.02
CA GLY A 357 -27.24 11.70 -0.24
C GLY A 357 -27.37 11.01 1.12
N GLN A 358 -26.36 10.24 1.56
CA GLN A 358 -26.37 9.55 2.86
C GLN A 358 -25.12 9.89 3.68
N THR A 359 -23.96 9.37 3.26
CA THR A 359 -22.69 9.49 3.98
C THR A 359 -21.63 10.31 3.23
N ALA A 360 -21.92 10.77 2.02
CA ALA A 360 -21.04 11.64 1.24
C ALA A 360 -21.24 13.13 1.59
N GLY A 361 -20.96 13.49 2.84
CA GLY A 361 -21.27 14.80 3.40
C GLY A 361 -20.38 15.97 2.94
N GLY A 362 -19.25 15.67 2.31
CA GLY A 362 -18.26 16.67 1.87
C GLY A 362 -17.57 17.40 3.02
N CYS A 363 -16.82 18.47 2.72
CA CYS A 363 -15.96 19.15 3.69
C CYS A 363 -16.67 20.09 4.69
N GLY A 364 -17.99 20.23 4.57
CA GLY A 364 -18.80 21.17 5.35
C GLY A 364 -19.00 22.55 4.70
N GLN A 365 -18.76 22.66 3.40
CA GLN A 365 -19.10 23.83 2.59
C GLN A 365 -20.22 23.48 1.59
N PRO A 366 -21.23 24.36 1.40
CA PRO A 366 -21.49 25.59 2.16
C PRO A 366 -22.15 25.34 3.54
N ASN A 367 -22.60 24.12 3.83
CA ASN A 367 -23.28 23.78 5.08
C ASN A 367 -22.42 22.87 5.96
N ILE A 368 -22.07 23.32 7.17
CA ILE A 368 -21.26 22.55 8.12
C ILE A 368 -21.98 21.30 8.63
N GLU A 369 -23.31 21.27 8.64
CA GLU A 369 -24.07 20.10 9.11
C GLU A 369 -23.88 18.89 8.20
N SER A 370 -23.70 19.10 6.89
CA SER A 370 -23.45 18.01 5.95
C SER A 370 -22.15 17.28 6.28
N PHE A 371 -21.13 17.97 6.81
CA PHE A 371 -19.88 17.34 7.21
C PHE A 371 -20.09 16.21 8.23
N PHE A 372 -21.06 16.35 9.14
CA PHE A 372 -21.30 15.36 10.19
C PHE A 372 -22.14 14.16 9.73
N THR A 373 -22.60 14.15 8.47
CA THR A 373 -23.16 12.94 7.85
C THR A 373 -22.09 12.00 7.32
N ASN A 374 -20.84 12.47 7.17
CA ASN A 374 -19.71 11.60 6.85
C ASN A 374 -19.52 10.51 7.90
N PRO A 375 -18.94 9.35 7.53
CA PRO A 375 -18.72 8.26 8.47
C PRO A 375 -17.93 8.69 9.70
N GLN A 376 -18.30 8.18 10.88
CA GLN A 376 -17.69 8.53 12.17
C GLN A 376 -17.10 7.30 12.85
N TYR A 377 -15.87 7.42 13.37
CA TYR A 377 -15.16 6.33 14.05
C TYR A 377 -14.74 6.78 15.45
N LEU A 378 -15.21 6.08 16.47
CA LEU A 378 -14.85 6.34 17.86
C LEU A 378 -13.53 5.64 18.18
N ILE A 379 -12.63 6.37 18.85
CA ILE A 379 -11.33 5.87 19.28
C ILE A 379 -11.16 6.24 20.76
N ASN A 380 -10.70 5.30 21.58
CA ASN A 380 -10.33 5.52 22.97
C ASN A 380 -8.82 5.31 23.13
N VAL A 381 -8.15 6.38 23.56
CA VAL A 381 -6.71 6.41 23.82
C VAL A 381 -6.50 6.31 25.32
N THR A 382 -5.92 5.22 25.79
CA THR A 382 -5.98 4.85 27.22
C THR A 382 -4.86 5.46 28.06
N LYS A 383 -3.63 5.51 27.54
CA LYS A 383 -2.42 5.86 28.29
C LYS A 383 -1.43 6.66 27.45
N PRO A 384 -0.65 7.57 28.07
CA PRO A 384 0.43 8.30 27.39
C PRO A 384 1.58 7.36 27.02
N ASP A 385 2.38 7.79 26.05
CA ASP A 385 3.54 7.04 25.61
C ASP A 385 4.66 7.12 26.66
N ILE A 386 5.24 5.97 27.00
CA ILE A 386 6.18 5.84 28.14
C ILE A 386 7.48 6.61 27.91
N GLU A 387 7.92 6.70 26.65
CA GLU A 387 9.24 7.25 26.30
C GLU A 387 9.20 8.76 25.98
N HIS A 388 8.01 9.36 26.02
CA HIS A 388 7.81 10.80 25.84
C HIS A 388 7.49 11.48 27.18
N SER A 389 8.16 12.61 27.44
CA SER A 389 8.02 13.34 28.71
C SER A 389 6.84 14.32 28.76
N ASP A 390 6.09 14.46 27.67
CA ASP A 390 4.98 15.42 27.52
C ASP A 390 3.64 14.89 28.07
N GLY A 391 3.57 13.61 28.46
CA GLY A 391 2.34 12.98 28.94
C GLY A 391 1.26 12.82 27.87
N LEU A 392 1.63 12.78 26.59
CA LEU A 392 0.72 12.58 25.46
C LEU A 392 0.92 11.19 24.83
N SER A 393 -0.05 10.79 24.01
CA SER A 393 -0.04 9.57 23.21
C SER A 393 0.09 9.91 21.73
N THR A 394 0.84 9.08 21.00
CA THR A 394 0.99 9.15 19.55
C THR A 394 -0.19 8.43 18.91
N VAL A 395 -0.90 9.14 18.05
CA VAL A 395 -1.95 8.58 17.19
C VAL A 395 -1.61 8.93 15.75
N ILE A 396 -1.28 7.93 14.94
CA ILE A 396 -1.11 8.08 13.50
C ILE A 396 -2.37 7.50 12.87
N CYS A 397 -3.08 8.27 12.06
CA CYS A 397 -4.25 7.77 11.36
C CYS A 397 -4.21 8.09 9.88
N SER A 398 -4.72 7.17 9.08
CA SER A 398 -4.78 7.31 7.63
C SER A 398 -6.17 7.00 7.07
N CYS A 399 -6.47 7.63 5.93
CA CYS A 399 -7.65 7.35 5.12
C CYS A 399 -7.21 6.97 3.70
N LEU A 400 -7.34 5.68 3.37
CA LEU A 400 -6.94 5.08 2.10
C LEU A 400 -8.15 4.86 1.20
N GLN A 401 -8.19 5.49 0.03
CA GLN A 401 -9.21 5.26 -0.99
C GLN A 401 -9.02 3.89 -1.66
N LYS A 402 -10.10 3.10 -1.73
CA LYS A 402 -10.08 1.79 -2.37
C LYS A 402 -10.33 1.88 -3.87
N TYR A 403 -9.75 0.93 -4.59
CA TYR A 403 -10.02 0.65 -6.00
C TYR A 403 -9.75 1.79 -7.00
N ILE A 404 -8.85 2.71 -6.67
CA ILE A 404 -8.52 3.85 -7.53
C ILE A 404 -7.94 3.38 -8.88
N ARG A 405 -7.07 2.36 -8.90
CA ARG A 405 -6.47 1.84 -10.14
C ARG A 405 -7.52 1.27 -11.11
N GLN A 406 -8.50 0.54 -10.56
CA GLN A 406 -9.66 0.02 -11.27
C GLN A 406 -10.46 1.15 -11.91
N LYS A 407 -10.73 2.20 -11.14
CA LYS A 407 -11.46 3.38 -11.62
C LYS A 407 -10.69 4.10 -12.72
N ARG A 408 -9.37 4.33 -12.56
CA ARG A 408 -8.52 4.93 -13.62
C ARG A 408 -8.59 4.16 -14.93
N GLN A 409 -8.56 2.83 -14.86
CA GLN A 409 -8.70 1.99 -16.05
C GLN A 409 -10.08 2.17 -16.70
N GLN A 410 -11.16 2.22 -15.91
CA GLN A 410 -12.53 2.42 -16.42
C GLN A 410 -12.73 3.80 -17.06
N THR A 411 -12.01 4.81 -16.60
CA THR A 411 -12.05 6.18 -17.12
C THR A 411 -11.03 6.45 -18.23
N GLY A 412 -10.32 5.41 -18.71
CA GLY A 412 -9.33 5.56 -19.78
C GLY A 412 -8.12 6.40 -19.37
N GLY A 413 -7.65 6.23 -18.14
CA GLY A 413 -6.47 6.90 -17.60
C GLY A 413 -6.74 8.26 -16.95
N GLN A 414 -7.99 8.72 -16.89
CA GLN A 414 -8.33 9.94 -16.16
C GLN A 414 -8.17 9.74 -14.64
N GLN A 415 -7.80 10.81 -13.96
CA GLN A 415 -7.66 10.87 -12.51
C GLN A 415 -8.91 10.35 -11.80
N ALA A 416 -8.73 9.44 -10.83
CA ALA A 416 -9.84 8.70 -10.21
C ALA A 416 -9.93 8.86 -8.69
N GLU A 417 -8.88 9.40 -8.09
CA GLU A 417 -8.84 9.80 -6.69
C GLU A 417 -9.73 11.00 -6.43
N GLU A 418 -10.40 10.97 -5.28
CA GLU A 418 -11.05 12.14 -4.72
C GLU A 418 -10.06 12.99 -3.92
N TYR A 419 -10.39 14.26 -3.76
CA TYR A 419 -9.75 15.13 -2.79
C TYR A 419 -10.27 14.76 -1.40
N ILE A 420 -9.42 14.17 -0.55
CA ILE A 420 -9.84 13.64 0.75
C ILE A 420 -9.12 14.31 1.91
N ASN A 421 -9.74 14.25 3.09
CA ASN A 421 -9.19 14.72 4.35
C ASN A 421 -9.73 13.89 5.50
N LEU A 422 -8.96 13.82 6.58
CA LEU A 422 -9.33 13.12 7.80
C LEU A 422 -9.22 14.10 8.98
N ARG A 423 -10.31 14.29 9.73
CA ARG A 423 -10.35 15.20 10.89
C ARG A 423 -10.46 14.44 12.20
N LEU A 424 -9.68 14.88 13.18
CA LEU A 424 -9.69 14.35 14.55
C LEU A 424 -10.35 15.35 15.50
N TYR A 425 -11.30 14.87 16.28
CA TYR A 425 -11.98 15.61 17.34
C TYR A 425 -11.82 14.89 18.67
N ARG A 426 -11.65 15.63 19.76
CA ARG A 426 -11.82 15.13 21.12
C ARG A 426 -13.29 15.21 21.49
N ILE A 427 -13.83 14.15 22.06
CA ILE A 427 -15.19 14.15 22.62
C ILE A 427 -15.12 14.74 24.02
N LYS A 428 -16.05 15.65 24.34
CA LYS A 428 -16.09 16.27 25.66
C LYS A 428 -16.26 15.23 26.76
N ASP A 429 -15.49 15.38 27.84
CA ASP A 429 -15.47 14.42 28.96
C ASP A 429 -16.84 14.28 29.66
N SER A 430 -17.76 15.24 29.46
CA SER A 430 -19.14 15.17 29.96
C SER A 430 -20.02 14.12 29.25
N ILE A 431 -19.55 13.52 28.15
CA ILE A 431 -20.31 12.57 27.35
C ILE A 431 -19.85 11.14 27.67
N ASP A 432 -20.76 10.32 28.15
CA ASP A 432 -20.50 8.89 28.37
C ASP A 432 -20.56 8.10 27.06
N VAL A 433 -19.38 7.73 26.55
CA VAL A 433 -19.26 6.96 25.30
C VAL A 433 -19.51 5.46 25.45
N SER A 434 -19.61 4.95 26.69
CA SER A 434 -19.81 3.53 26.97
C SER A 434 -21.18 3.04 26.48
N GLN A 435 -22.18 3.93 26.50
CA GLN A 435 -23.56 3.63 26.07
C GLN A 435 -23.81 3.88 24.58
N ILE A 436 -22.82 4.39 23.84
CA ILE A 436 -22.98 4.72 22.43
C ILE A 436 -23.04 3.46 21.58
N THR A 437 -24.13 3.30 20.84
CA THR A 437 -24.36 2.18 19.91
C THR A 437 -23.93 2.52 18.49
N GLN A 438 -23.99 1.52 17.61
CA GLN A 438 -23.91 1.72 16.17
C GLN A 438 -24.99 2.72 15.72
N ASP A 439 -24.69 3.51 14.69
CA ASP A 439 -25.54 4.57 14.10
C ASP A 439 -25.73 5.85 14.95
N TYR A 440 -25.14 5.94 16.15
CA TYR A 440 -25.07 7.22 16.88
C TYR A 440 -24.32 8.28 16.06
N ARG A 441 -24.73 9.54 16.18
CA ARG A 441 -24.09 10.67 15.49
C ARG A 441 -23.70 11.75 16.48
N PHE A 442 -22.41 12.08 16.46
CA PHE A 442 -21.88 13.25 17.13
C PHE A 442 -22.00 14.48 16.24
N TYR A 443 -22.20 15.62 16.89
CA TYR A 443 -22.32 16.93 16.25
C TYR A 443 -21.32 17.92 16.88
N PRO A 444 -21.09 19.11 16.28
CA PRO A 444 -20.12 20.09 16.79
C PRO A 444 -20.20 20.38 18.29
N LYS A 445 -21.42 20.41 18.85
CA LYS A 445 -21.67 20.68 20.26
C LYS A 445 -20.97 19.70 21.22
N ASP A 446 -20.69 18.48 20.75
CA ASP A 446 -20.13 17.38 21.53
C ASP A 446 -18.59 17.30 21.42
N LEU A 447 -18.00 18.10 20.52
CA LEU A 447 -16.67 17.86 19.97
C LEU A 447 -15.76 19.09 20.08
N GLU A 448 -14.46 18.83 20.28
CA GLU A 448 -13.39 19.82 20.22
C GLU A 448 -12.36 19.41 19.16
N ARG A 449 -12.15 20.25 18.16
CA ARG A 449 -11.26 19.94 17.04
C ARG A 449 -9.80 19.88 17.49
N GLN A 450 -9.12 18.76 17.19
CA GLN A 450 -7.70 18.56 17.53
C GLN A 450 -6.79 18.82 16.32
N GLY A 451 -7.28 18.52 15.11
CA GLY A 451 -6.54 18.76 13.89
C GLY A 451 -7.10 17.95 12.72
N ASP A 452 -6.33 17.93 11.64
CA ASP A 452 -6.63 17.20 10.41
C ASP A 452 -5.35 16.78 9.69
N THR A 453 -5.49 16.14 8.53
CA THR A 453 -4.38 15.73 7.67
C THR A 453 -3.90 16.84 6.71
N GLY A 454 -4.17 18.11 7.03
CA GLY A 454 -3.82 19.27 6.19
C GLY A 454 -4.92 19.63 5.17
N PRO A 455 -4.56 20.20 4.00
CA PRO A 455 -5.55 20.52 2.96
C PRO A 455 -6.21 19.25 2.40
N TYR A 456 -7.32 19.43 1.67
CA TYR A 456 -7.86 18.35 0.86
C TYR A 456 -6.94 18.13 -0.33
N ILE A 457 -6.34 16.95 -0.41
CA ILE A 457 -5.38 16.61 -1.47
C ILE A 457 -5.92 15.43 -2.25
N ASN A 458 -5.70 15.47 -3.55
CA ASN A 458 -5.96 14.35 -4.44
C ASN A 458 -4.82 13.31 -4.30
N LYS A 459 -4.98 12.39 -3.36
CA LYS A 459 -4.06 11.27 -3.09
C LYS A 459 -4.84 10.00 -2.78
N ARG A 460 -4.23 8.85 -3.06
CA ARG A 460 -4.78 7.54 -2.66
C ARG A 460 -4.91 7.42 -1.14
N GLU A 461 -3.93 7.89 -0.38
CA GLU A 461 -3.95 7.94 1.09
C GLU A 461 -3.60 9.34 1.60
N VAL A 462 -4.26 9.75 2.68
CA VAL A 462 -3.84 10.88 3.53
C VAL A 462 -3.59 10.39 4.95
N THR A 463 -2.52 10.88 5.57
CA THR A 463 -2.06 10.46 6.90
C THR A 463 -1.90 11.68 7.80
N GLY A 464 -2.21 11.52 9.10
CA GLY A 464 -2.00 12.54 10.11
C GLY A 464 -1.43 11.94 11.39
N ARG A 465 -0.44 12.63 11.97
CA ARG A 465 0.14 12.32 13.27
C ARG A 465 -0.33 13.33 14.30
N PHE A 466 -0.86 12.82 15.41
CA PHE A 466 -1.38 13.62 16.51
C PHE A 466 -0.72 13.22 17.82
N ARG A 467 -0.32 14.22 18.62
CA ARG A 467 0.05 14.06 20.02
C ARG A 467 -1.15 14.47 20.87
N VAL A 468 -1.81 13.51 21.49
CA VAL A 468 -3.08 13.76 22.19
C VAL A 468 -3.06 13.25 23.62
N LYS A 469 -3.83 13.88 24.51
CA LYS A 469 -4.03 13.34 25.86
C LYS A 469 -4.85 12.05 25.81
N SER A 470 -4.80 11.25 26.87
CA SER A 470 -5.74 10.13 27.02
C SER A 470 -7.20 10.65 27.01
N GLY A 471 -8.10 9.86 26.44
CA GLY A 471 -9.51 10.24 26.29
C GLY A 471 -10.19 9.62 25.08
N ASN A 472 -11.38 10.13 24.78
CA ASN A 472 -12.23 9.69 23.68
C ASN A 472 -12.13 10.65 22.51
N TYR A 473 -11.98 10.08 21.31
CA TYR A 473 -11.75 10.81 20.08
C TYR A 473 -12.70 10.31 18.99
N LEU A 474 -13.05 11.22 18.09
CA LEU A 474 -13.85 10.95 16.92
C LEU A 474 -13.05 11.28 15.67
N LEU A 475 -12.98 10.33 14.76
CA LEU A 475 -12.32 10.47 13.48
C LEU A 475 -13.37 10.52 12.37
N ILE A 476 -13.30 11.54 11.53
CA ILE A 476 -14.26 11.76 10.43
C ILE A 476 -13.50 11.94 9.11
N PRO A 477 -13.47 10.92 8.23
CA PRO A 477 -13.02 11.07 6.85
C PRO A 477 -14.06 11.74 5.96
N SER A 478 -13.62 12.58 5.03
CA SER A 478 -14.51 13.25 4.09
C SER A 478 -13.83 13.49 2.76
N THR A 479 -14.64 13.57 1.70
CA THR A 479 -14.25 14.19 0.44
C THR A 479 -14.38 15.71 0.52
N TYR A 480 -13.75 16.43 -0.41
CA TYR A 480 -13.90 17.88 -0.50
C TYR A 480 -15.33 18.27 -0.89
N GLU A 481 -15.77 17.78 -2.05
CA GLU A 481 -17.12 18.00 -2.56
C GLU A 481 -18.13 17.05 -1.89
N GLN A 482 -19.38 17.52 -1.78
CA GLN A 482 -20.51 16.68 -1.35
C GLN A 482 -20.86 15.66 -2.44
N ASP A 483 -21.54 14.58 -2.06
CA ASP A 483 -22.06 13.55 -2.97
C ASP A 483 -21.02 12.81 -3.82
N ARG A 484 -19.73 12.94 -3.49
CA ARG A 484 -18.66 12.12 -4.08
C ARG A 484 -18.69 10.72 -3.49
N GLU A 485 -18.78 9.70 -4.36
CA GLU A 485 -18.92 8.32 -3.96
C GLU A 485 -17.58 7.59 -3.93
N GLY A 486 -17.35 6.79 -2.90
CA GLY A 486 -16.09 6.06 -2.77
C GLY A 486 -16.10 5.09 -1.60
N GLN A 487 -15.26 4.07 -1.69
CA GLN A 487 -14.95 3.19 -0.58
C GLN A 487 -13.56 3.53 -0.07
N PHE A 488 -13.37 3.43 1.24
CA PHE A 488 -12.11 3.75 1.87
C PHE A 488 -11.84 2.80 3.04
N LEU A 489 -10.59 2.82 3.51
CA LEU A 489 -10.13 2.14 4.70
C LEU A 489 -9.53 3.18 5.65
N ILE A 490 -9.99 3.18 6.89
CA ILE A 490 -9.37 3.91 7.99
C ILE A 490 -8.40 3.00 8.70
N ARG A 491 -7.22 3.51 8.98
CA ARG A 491 -6.21 2.82 9.77
C ARG A 491 -5.68 3.74 10.85
N ILE A 492 -5.45 3.20 12.03
CA ILE A 492 -5.00 3.97 13.20
C ILE A 492 -3.93 3.16 13.92
N PHE A 493 -2.75 3.75 14.07
CA PHE A 493 -1.63 3.21 14.84
C PHE A 493 -1.45 4.03 16.12
N THR A 494 -1.34 3.34 17.25
CA THR A 494 -0.99 3.92 18.56
C THR A 494 0.14 3.15 19.21
N GLU A 495 1.01 3.79 19.98
CA GLU A 495 2.08 3.06 20.69
C GLU A 495 1.50 2.23 21.85
N GLY A 496 0.58 2.82 22.61
CA GLY A 496 -0.16 2.16 23.67
C GLY A 496 -1.41 1.43 23.16
N GLU A 497 -1.96 0.56 24.00
CA GLU A 497 -3.26 -0.08 23.74
C GLU A 497 -4.36 0.97 23.58
N SER A 498 -5.14 0.81 22.53
CA SER A 498 -6.29 1.65 22.22
C SER A 498 -7.47 0.79 21.80
N THR A 499 -8.68 1.32 21.88
CA THR A 499 -9.87 0.62 21.37
C THR A 499 -10.61 1.53 20.42
N GLY A 500 -11.34 0.95 19.48
CA GLY A 500 -12.13 1.74 18.55
C GLY A 500 -13.34 0.97 18.04
N LYS A 501 -14.34 1.72 17.59
CA LYS A 501 -15.55 1.17 16.97
C LYS A 501 -16.05 2.08 15.85
N SER A 502 -16.57 1.47 14.78
CA SER A 502 -17.32 2.18 13.76
C SER A 502 -18.70 2.55 14.30
N LEU A 503 -19.12 3.80 14.10
CA LEU A 503 -20.49 4.25 14.42
C LEU A 503 -21.41 4.18 13.20
N ASN A 504 -20.97 3.54 12.12
CA ASN A 504 -21.62 3.60 10.83
C ASN A 504 -22.39 2.30 10.54
N THR A 505 -23.42 2.43 9.71
CA THR A 505 -24.03 1.27 9.05
C THR A 505 -22.95 0.59 8.21
N GLU A 506 -22.78 -0.73 8.39
CA GLU A 506 -21.79 -1.50 7.65
C GLU A 506 -22.31 -1.85 6.25
N TYR A 507 -21.47 -1.61 5.24
CA TYR A 507 -21.73 -1.95 3.85
C TYR A 507 -20.70 -2.97 3.36
N PRO A 508 -21.08 -3.88 2.42
CA PRO A 508 -20.15 -4.84 1.86
C PRO A 508 -19.09 -4.13 1.00
N ASP A 509 -17.85 -4.64 1.06
CA ASP A 509 -16.76 -4.19 0.21
C ASP A 509 -16.98 -4.66 -1.24
N ILE A 510 -17.28 -3.73 -2.15
CA ILE A 510 -17.64 -4.02 -3.54
C ILE A 510 -16.47 -3.68 -4.44
N ILE A 511 -15.87 -4.70 -5.04
CA ILE A 511 -14.82 -4.51 -6.06
C ILE A 511 -15.47 -3.99 -7.34
N PRO A 512 -15.02 -2.84 -7.89
CA PRO A 512 -15.50 -2.36 -9.17
C PRO A 512 -15.22 -3.39 -10.28
N PRO A 513 -16.13 -3.55 -11.25
CA PRO A 513 -15.92 -4.50 -12.32
C PRO A 513 -14.71 -4.10 -13.19
N SER A 514 -13.71 -4.98 -13.31
CA SER A 514 -12.60 -4.73 -14.24
C SER A 514 -13.05 -4.91 -15.71
N PRO A 515 -12.56 -4.11 -16.67
CA PRO A 515 -12.79 -4.32 -18.10
C PRO A 515 -12.31 -5.68 -18.62
N ILE A 516 -11.32 -6.29 -17.95
CA ILE A 516 -10.80 -7.64 -18.25
C ILE A 516 -11.75 -8.72 -17.71
N MET A 517 -12.62 -8.39 -16.75
CA MET A 517 -13.70 -9.31 -16.40
C MET A 517 -14.56 -9.49 -17.64
N ARG A 518 -14.84 -10.76 -17.97
CA ARG A 518 -15.93 -11.10 -18.88
C ARG A 518 -17.09 -10.16 -18.55
N LYS A 519 -17.54 -9.36 -19.53
CA LYS A 519 -18.70 -8.47 -19.41
C LYS A 519 -19.95 -9.32 -19.17
N GLU A 520 -20.07 -9.90 -17.99
CA GLU A 520 -21.30 -10.47 -17.51
C GLU A 520 -22.11 -9.27 -17.03
N LYS A 521 -22.86 -8.66 -17.96
CA LYS A 521 -23.82 -7.63 -17.61
C LYS A 521 -24.94 -8.31 -16.81
N TYR A 522 -25.07 -7.92 -15.56
CA TYR A 522 -26.17 -8.34 -14.70
C TYR A 522 -27.15 -7.18 -14.56
N GLU A 523 -28.43 -7.45 -14.79
CA GLU A 523 -29.51 -6.49 -14.54
C GLU A 523 -30.27 -6.92 -13.28
N PHE A 524 -30.39 -5.99 -12.33
CA PHE A 524 -31.14 -6.19 -11.08
C PHE A 524 -32.54 -5.60 -11.22
N HIS A 525 -33.56 -6.39 -10.89
CA HIS A 525 -34.97 -6.04 -11.03
C HIS A 525 -35.70 -6.18 -9.68
N ASP A 526 -36.72 -5.34 -9.47
CA ASP A 526 -37.41 -5.20 -8.19
C ASP A 526 -38.52 -6.24 -7.95
N GLY A 527 -38.55 -7.30 -8.77
CA GLY A 527 -39.52 -8.39 -8.68
C GLY A 527 -40.99 -7.97 -8.80
N LYS A 528 -41.29 -6.69 -9.08
CA LYS A 528 -42.63 -6.11 -9.02
C LYS A 528 -42.92 -5.27 -10.27
N ASN A 529 -42.80 -5.88 -11.45
CA ASN A 529 -43.31 -5.36 -12.72
C ASN A 529 -42.96 -3.91 -13.09
N GLN A 530 -41.90 -3.34 -12.51
CA GLN A 530 -41.26 -2.15 -13.02
C GLN A 530 -39.80 -2.48 -13.22
N ASP A 531 -39.31 -2.37 -14.46
CA ASP A 531 -37.89 -2.53 -14.79
C ASP A 531 -37.08 -1.34 -14.25
N GLN A 532 -37.17 -1.08 -12.95
CA GLN A 532 -36.30 -0.14 -12.27
C GLN A 532 -34.94 -0.81 -12.09
N LYS A 533 -33.96 -0.31 -12.83
CA LYS A 533 -32.55 -0.65 -12.66
C LYS A 533 -32.05 0.00 -11.37
N PHE A 534 -31.39 -0.78 -10.52
CA PHE A 534 -30.75 -0.28 -9.32
C PHE A 534 -29.35 -0.87 -9.15
N THR A 535 -28.50 -0.16 -8.41
CA THR A 535 -27.11 -0.57 -8.11
C THR A 535 -27.08 -1.72 -7.10
N ILE A 536 -25.94 -2.39 -6.99
CA ILE A 536 -25.74 -3.45 -5.99
C ILE A 536 -25.94 -2.96 -4.54
N MET A 537 -25.61 -1.70 -4.26
CA MET A 537 -25.87 -1.08 -2.95
C MET A 537 -27.37 -0.87 -2.72
N GLN A 538 -28.07 -0.32 -3.71
CA GLN A 538 -29.53 -0.15 -3.65
C GLN A 538 -30.28 -1.49 -3.55
N TRP A 539 -29.71 -2.57 -4.10
CA TRP A 539 -30.22 -3.93 -3.89
C TRP A 539 -29.99 -4.41 -2.45
N TYR A 540 -28.77 -4.26 -1.94
CA TYR A 540 -28.39 -4.66 -0.59
C TYR A 540 -29.26 -3.97 0.47
N ASP A 541 -29.54 -2.67 0.31
CA ASP A 541 -30.38 -1.88 1.21
C ASP A 541 -31.84 -2.36 1.25
N LYS A 542 -32.32 -2.99 0.18
CA LYS A 542 -33.67 -3.57 0.10
C LYS A 542 -33.76 -4.96 0.73
N LEU A 543 -32.64 -5.56 1.16
CA LEU A 543 -32.65 -6.89 1.78
C LEU A 543 -33.04 -6.84 3.28
N PRO A 544 -33.83 -7.83 3.75
CA PRO A 544 -34.05 -8.05 5.18
C PRO A 544 -32.72 -8.14 5.97
N GLU A 545 -32.70 -7.61 7.18
CA GLU A 545 -31.49 -7.53 8.03
C GLU A 545 -30.79 -8.88 8.23
N ARG A 546 -31.56 -9.98 8.39
CA ARG A 546 -31.01 -11.34 8.50
C ARG A 546 -30.22 -11.77 7.26
N GLN A 547 -30.64 -11.35 6.06
CA GLN A 547 -29.96 -11.68 4.81
C GLN A 547 -28.69 -10.84 4.63
N ARG A 548 -28.74 -9.56 5.01
CA ARG A 548 -27.54 -8.70 5.07
C ARG A 548 -26.47 -9.29 5.99
N LYS A 549 -26.87 -9.78 7.18
CA LYS A 549 -25.96 -10.50 8.10
C LYS A 549 -25.38 -11.79 7.53
N LEU A 550 -26.14 -12.58 6.77
CA LEU A 550 -25.61 -13.81 6.14
C LEU A 550 -24.57 -13.53 5.05
N LEU A 551 -24.80 -12.50 4.23
CA LEU A 551 -23.84 -12.06 3.21
C LEU A 551 -22.53 -11.55 3.83
N LYS A 552 -22.57 -11.04 5.06
CA LYS A 552 -21.40 -10.66 5.86
C LYS A 552 -20.54 -11.87 6.27
N TYR A 553 -21.13 -13.01 6.64
CA TYR A 553 -20.39 -14.18 7.15
C TYR A 553 -19.91 -15.16 6.07
N GLY A 554 -20.31 -14.98 4.81
CA GLY A 554 -19.91 -15.83 3.67
C GLY A 554 -18.43 -15.75 3.27
N GLY A 555 -17.62 -15.00 4.01
CA GLY A 555 -16.19 -14.81 3.77
C GLY A 555 -15.92 -13.62 2.86
N TYR A 556 -14.84 -12.90 3.18
CA TYR A 556 -14.31 -11.69 2.51
C TYR A 556 -13.89 -11.89 1.04
N ALA A 557 -14.30 -12.98 0.40
CA ALA A 557 -14.13 -13.22 -1.02
C ALA A 557 -15.33 -12.62 -1.76
N THR A 558 -15.20 -11.35 -2.19
CA THR A 558 -15.99 -10.76 -3.29
C THR A 558 -17.47 -11.15 -3.32
N VAL A 559 -18.35 -10.24 -2.89
CA VAL A 559 -19.75 -10.27 -3.36
C VAL A 559 -19.75 -9.89 -4.85
N SER A 560 -19.19 -10.76 -5.68
CA SER A 560 -19.37 -10.73 -7.12
C SER A 560 -20.83 -11.05 -7.39
N VAL A 561 -21.42 -10.40 -8.38
CA VAL A 561 -22.82 -10.61 -8.75
C VAL A 561 -23.12 -12.10 -9.07
N GLY A 562 -22.08 -12.84 -9.50
CA GLY A 562 -22.14 -14.30 -9.68
C GLY A 562 -22.35 -15.08 -8.38
N PHE A 563 -21.68 -14.72 -7.28
CA PHE A 563 -21.83 -15.39 -5.97
C PHE A 563 -23.24 -15.23 -5.41
N LEU A 564 -23.83 -14.03 -5.58
CA LEU A 564 -25.23 -13.75 -5.21
C LEU A 564 -26.25 -14.55 -6.03
N CYS A 565 -25.96 -14.80 -7.31
CA CYS A 565 -26.81 -15.64 -8.16
C CYS A 565 -26.69 -17.13 -7.81
N CYS A 566 -25.48 -17.62 -7.49
CA CYS A 566 -25.22 -19.03 -7.18
C CYS A 566 -25.80 -19.47 -5.85
N LEU A 567 -25.97 -18.57 -4.88
CA LEU A 567 -26.57 -18.88 -3.58
C LEU A 567 -28.09 -19.16 -3.64
N GLY A 568 -28.74 -19.14 -4.81
CA GLY A 568 -30.13 -19.59 -4.96
C GLY A 568 -31.18 -18.72 -4.24
N TYR A 569 -30.80 -17.57 -3.69
CA TYR A 569 -31.71 -16.66 -3.00
C TYR A 569 -32.42 -15.73 -4.00
N CYS A 570 -33.28 -16.32 -4.83
CA CYS A 570 -34.39 -15.59 -5.42
C CYS A 570 -35.36 -15.22 -4.29
N CYS A 571 -35.08 -14.14 -3.59
CA CYS A 571 -36.13 -13.47 -2.83
C CYS A 571 -37.25 -13.19 -3.84
N LYS A 572 -38.47 -13.73 -3.64
CA LYS A 572 -39.63 -13.53 -4.54
C LYS A 572 -39.93 -12.05 -4.86
N LYS A 573 -39.25 -11.14 -4.17
CA LYS A 573 -39.37 -9.68 -4.22
C LYS A 573 -38.21 -8.97 -4.94
N TYR A 574 -37.05 -9.58 -5.21
CA TYR A 574 -35.90 -8.95 -5.89
C TYR A 574 -35.08 -10.01 -6.64
N CYS A 575 -34.80 -9.81 -7.93
CA CYS A 575 -34.11 -10.79 -8.78
C CYS A 575 -32.91 -10.17 -9.53
N CYS A 576 -31.84 -10.95 -9.72
CA CYS A 576 -30.72 -10.64 -10.59
C CYS A 576 -30.77 -11.56 -11.82
N LYS A 577 -30.62 -11.02 -13.04
CA LYS A 577 -30.52 -11.81 -14.27
C LYS A 577 -29.18 -11.57 -14.97
N LYS A 578 -28.52 -12.66 -15.35
CA LYS A 578 -27.32 -12.67 -16.19
C LYS A 578 -27.71 -12.43 -17.65
N LYS A 579 -27.12 -11.43 -18.30
CA LYS A 579 -27.33 -11.15 -19.73
C LYS A 579 -26.24 -11.85 -20.54
N HIS A 580 -26.63 -12.77 -21.42
CA HIS A 580 -25.72 -13.31 -22.43
C HIS A 580 -25.68 -12.34 -23.61
N GLU A 581 -24.51 -11.75 -23.90
CA GLU A 581 -24.30 -11.03 -25.17
C GLU A 581 -24.09 -12.07 -26.28
N ASN A 582 -25.16 -12.40 -27.01
CA ASN A 582 -25.04 -13.09 -28.30
C ASN A 582 -24.51 -12.08 -29.33
N SER A 583 -23.28 -12.26 -29.79
CA SER A 583 -22.93 -11.86 -31.15
C SER A 583 -23.76 -12.70 -32.13
N GLN A 584 -24.37 -12.04 -33.10
CA GLN A 584 -25.14 -12.64 -34.20
C GLN A 584 -24.33 -13.81 -34.80
N SER A 585 -24.84 -15.03 -35.05
CA SER A 585 -26.07 -15.38 -35.75
C SER A 585 -26.38 -16.90 -35.62
N SER A 586 -27.68 -17.21 -35.73
CA SER A 586 -28.28 -18.48 -36.19
C SER A 586 -28.49 -19.68 -35.23
N SER A 587 -29.76 -20.11 -35.28
CA SER A 587 -30.36 -21.39 -34.88
C SER A 587 -30.80 -21.56 -33.42
N THR A 588 -32.10 -21.31 -33.25
CA THR A 588 -32.99 -21.85 -32.24
C THR A 588 -32.77 -23.35 -32.00
N LYS A 589 -32.31 -23.72 -30.81
CA LYS A 589 -32.67 -25.00 -30.17
C LYS A 589 -33.08 -24.75 -28.71
N ASN A 590 -34.38 -24.88 -28.47
CA ASN A 590 -34.97 -24.97 -27.14
C ASN A 590 -34.36 -26.15 -26.39
N HIS A 591 -33.57 -25.87 -25.36
CA HIS A 591 -33.33 -26.82 -24.28
C HIS A 591 -33.79 -26.20 -22.95
N ASN A 592 -35.07 -26.44 -22.64
CA ASN A 592 -35.55 -26.49 -21.27
C ASN A 592 -34.78 -27.61 -20.55
N LYS A 593 -33.76 -27.26 -19.76
CA LYS A 593 -33.28 -28.11 -18.67
C LYS A 593 -33.60 -27.42 -17.35
N ASN A 594 -34.67 -27.90 -16.74
CA ASN A 594 -34.97 -27.71 -15.33
C ASN A 594 -33.79 -28.22 -14.49
N TYR A 595 -33.08 -27.33 -13.80
CA TYR A 595 -32.28 -27.71 -12.64
C TYR A 595 -33.07 -27.35 -11.38
N ASN A 596 -33.82 -28.34 -10.89
CA ASN A 596 -34.33 -28.38 -9.54
C ASN A 596 -33.39 -29.26 -8.69
N LYS A 597 -33.16 -28.81 -7.45
CA LYS A 597 -32.48 -29.49 -6.31
C LYS A 597 -30.96 -29.52 -6.37
N PHE A 598 -30.31 -28.72 -5.53
CA PHE A 598 -29.79 -29.15 -4.22
C PHE A 598 -29.86 -28.00 -3.22
#